data_AF-Q92Z54-F1
#
_entry.id   AF-Q92Z54-F1
#
_cell.length_a   1.000
_cell.length_b   1.000
_cell.length_c   1.000
_cell.angle_alpha   90.00
_cell.angle_beta   90.00
_cell.angle_gamma   90.00
#
_symmetry.space_group_name_H-M   'P 1'
#
loop_
_entity.id
_entity.type
_entity.pdbx_description
1 polymer ?
#
loop_
_entity_poly.entity_id
_entity_poly.type
_entity_poly.pdbx_seq_one_letter_code
_entity_poly.pdbx_strand_id
1 'polypeptide(L)'
;MRTAEGKLHLFVAIDRTSKFAYAELHEKAGNMAAAKFLRNLVAAVPYAIHTCSPTTESSSPTASTSSTASATTTASSTGSPK
;
A
#
# COMPACT_ATOMS: atom_id res chain seq x y z
N MET A 1 -3.23 -29.58 19.67
CA MET A 1 -1.76 -29.63 19.79
C MET A 1 -1.28 -28.30 20.36
N ARG A 2 -0.72 -28.30 21.57
CA ARG A 2 -0.05 -27.16 22.20
C ARG A 2 1.33 -27.70 22.54
N THR A 3 2.38 -27.14 21.97
CA THR A 3 3.74 -27.60 22.30
C THR A 3 4.07 -27.13 23.72
N ALA A 4 4.97 -27.83 24.42
CA ALA A 4 5.23 -27.60 25.84
C ALA A 4 5.88 -26.23 26.13
N GLU A 5 6.35 -25.52 25.10
CA GLU A 5 7.13 -24.28 25.18
C GLU A 5 6.29 -22.99 25.32
N GLY A 6 4.98 -23.08 25.57
CA GLY A 6 4.12 -21.91 25.82
C GLY A 6 3.48 -21.32 24.55
N LYS A 7 3.17 -20.00 24.55
CA LYS A 7 2.54 -19.32 23.40
C LYS A 7 3.59 -19.01 22.33
N LEU A 8 3.71 -19.87 21.33
CA LEU A 8 4.54 -19.64 20.16
C LEU A 8 3.78 -18.81 19.10
N HIS A 9 4.51 -17.98 18.37
CA HIS A 9 4.04 -17.15 17.28
C HIS A 9 4.39 -17.78 15.93
N LEU A 10 3.39 -18.01 15.10
CA LEU A 10 3.57 -18.53 13.74
C LEU A 10 3.73 -17.36 12.76
N PHE A 11 4.88 -17.29 12.10
CA PHE A 11 5.14 -16.39 10.99
C PHE A 11 4.88 -17.14 9.69
N VAL A 12 4.09 -16.57 8.78
CA VAL A 12 3.73 -17.20 7.50
C VAL A 12 3.92 -16.20 6.36
N ALA A 13 4.61 -16.64 5.31
CA ALA A 13 4.70 -15.95 4.04
C ALA A 13 3.93 -16.77 3.00
N ILE A 14 3.03 -16.11 2.26
CA ILE A 14 2.22 -16.70 1.21
C ILE A 14 2.53 -15.95 -0.08
N ASP A 15 3.05 -16.66 -1.07
CA ASP A 15 3.18 -16.09 -2.41
C ASP A 15 1.88 -16.29 -3.20
N ARG A 16 1.38 -15.18 -3.74
CA ARG A 16 0.15 -15.10 -4.54
C ARG A 16 0.27 -15.79 -5.89
N THR A 17 1.46 -15.84 -6.49
CA THR A 17 1.63 -16.28 -7.88
C THR A 17 2.19 -17.69 -7.99
N SER A 18 3.13 -18.06 -7.12
CA SER A 18 3.81 -19.36 -7.18
C SER A 18 3.14 -20.49 -6.38
N LYS A 19 2.06 -20.19 -5.64
CA LYS A 19 1.42 -21.13 -4.69
C LYS A 19 2.38 -21.69 -3.64
N PHE A 20 3.46 -20.96 -3.35
CA PHE A 20 4.44 -21.31 -2.33
C PHE A 20 4.07 -20.67 -0.98
N ALA A 21 4.24 -21.42 0.09
CA ALA A 21 4.08 -20.93 1.46
C ALA A 21 5.27 -21.34 2.31
N TYR A 22 5.74 -20.41 3.14
CA TYR A 22 6.84 -20.63 4.07
C TYR A 22 6.41 -20.23 5.47
N ALA A 23 6.66 -21.09 6.46
CA ALA A 23 6.23 -20.86 7.82
C ALA A 23 7.33 -21.21 8.83
N GLU A 24 7.48 -20.37 9.84
CA GLU A 24 8.38 -20.61 10.98
C GLU A 24 7.69 -20.30 12.30
N LEU A 25 8.06 -21.06 13.32
CA LEU A 25 7.55 -20.90 14.67
C LEU A 25 8.57 -20.15 15.53
N HIS A 26 8.14 -19.10 16.21
CA HIS A 26 9.00 -18.22 17.00
C HIS A 26 8.44 -18.06 18.41
N GLU A 27 9.31 -18.07 19.43
CA GLU A 27 8.88 -17.90 20.82
C GLU A 27 8.29 -16.52 21.12
N LYS A 28 8.71 -15.49 20.36
CA LYS A 28 8.25 -14.11 20.51
C LYS A 28 8.03 -13.47 19.15
N ALA A 29 6.91 -12.76 18.99
CA ALA A 29 6.72 -11.86 17.86
C ALA A 29 7.42 -10.53 18.12
N GLY A 30 8.57 -10.30 17.50
CA GLY A 30 9.31 -9.05 17.58
C GLY A 30 10.07 -8.75 16.30
N ASN A 31 10.55 -7.51 16.15
CA ASN A 31 11.19 -7.03 14.92
C ASN A 31 12.42 -7.87 14.52
N MET A 32 13.21 -8.33 15.50
CA MET A 32 14.36 -9.19 15.21
C MET A 32 13.95 -10.58 14.70
N ALA A 33 12.89 -11.15 15.27
CA ALA A 33 12.34 -12.43 14.82
C ALA A 33 11.77 -12.30 13.40
N ALA A 34 11.03 -11.22 13.13
CA ALA A 34 10.52 -10.91 11.79
C ALA A 34 11.66 -10.72 10.76
N ALA A 35 12.70 -9.97 11.11
CA ALA A 35 13.85 -9.77 10.23
C ALA A 35 14.63 -11.06 9.96
N LYS A 36 14.73 -11.96 10.94
CA LYS A 36 15.31 -13.30 10.74
C LYS A 36 14.41 -14.15 9.84
N PHE A 37 13.11 -14.17 10.09
CA PHE A 37 12.13 -14.87 9.25
C PHE A 37 12.21 -14.44 7.79
N LEU A 38 12.26 -13.13 7.50
CA LEU A 38 12.37 -12.62 6.13
C LEU A 38 13.69 -13.01 5.44
N ARG A 39 14.81 -13.01 6.17
CA ARG A 39 16.11 -13.48 5.63
C ARG A 39 16.06 -14.97 5.30
N ASN A 40 15.46 -15.76 6.18
CA ASN A 40 15.28 -17.20 5.98
C ASN A 40 14.34 -17.49 4.80
N LEU A 41 13.26 -16.73 4.67
CA LEU A 41 12.34 -16.80 3.53
C LEU A 41 13.07 -16.56 2.21
N VAL A 42 13.86 -15.49 2.10
CA VAL A 42 14.61 -15.16 0.87
C VAL A 42 15.56 -16.30 0.48
N ALA A 43 16.15 -16.99 1.46
CA ALA A 43 17.03 -18.14 1.20
C ALA A 43 16.26 -19.42 0.83
N ALA A 44 15.01 -19.58 1.30
CA ALA A 44 14.22 -20.78 1.10
C ALA A 44 13.41 -20.79 -0.20
N VAL A 45 13.15 -19.61 -0.78
CA VAL A 45 12.37 -19.48 -2.02
C VAL A 45 13.21 -19.94 -3.22
N PRO A 46 12.72 -20.89 -4.05
CA PRO A 46 13.50 -21.47 -5.15
C PRO A 46 13.56 -20.59 -6.42
N TYR A 47 13.24 -19.30 -6.30
CA TYR A 47 13.21 -18.34 -7.41
C TYR A 47 13.66 -16.96 -6.95
N ALA A 48 14.12 -16.14 -7.89
CA ALA A 48 14.51 -14.76 -7.61
C ALA A 48 13.26 -13.94 -7.25
N ILE A 49 13.30 -13.28 -6.09
CA ILE A 49 12.22 -12.38 -5.66
C ILE A 49 12.35 -11.08 -6.47
N HIS A 50 11.35 -10.82 -7.31
CA HIS A 50 11.22 -9.56 -8.01
C HIS A 50 10.47 -8.57 -7.12
N THR A 51 11.16 -7.53 -6.64
CA THR A 51 10.51 -6.41 -5.98
C THR A 51 9.63 -5.69 -7.00
N CYS A 52 8.31 -5.79 -6.89
CA CYS A 52 7.44 -4.96 -7.71
C CYS A 52 7.59 -3.50 -7.25
N SER A 53 8.01 -2.62 -8.17
CA SER A 53 7.97 -1.18 -7.92
C SER A 53 6.49 -0.77 -7.79
N PRO A 54 6.07 -0.02 -6.74
CA PRO A 54 4.79 0.64 -6.81
C PRO A 54 4.84 1.55 -8.03
N THR A 55 3.98 1.29 -9.01
CA THR A 55 3.80 2.20 -10.13
C THR A 55 3.36 3.53 -9.54
N THR A 56 4.28 4.50 -9.49
CA THR A 56 3.91 5.90 -9.34
C THR A 56 3.01 6.18 -10.53
N GLU A 57 1.69 6.23 -10.30
CA GLU A 57 0.81 6.84 -11.29
C GLU A 57 1.23 8.30 -11.37
N SER A 58 2.14 8.59 -12.31
CA SER A 58 2.43 9.93 -12.77
C SER A 58 1.22 10.42 -13.53
N SER A 59 0.14 10.76 -12.81
CA SER A 59 -0.91 11.61 -13.36
C SER A 59 -0.35 13.02 -13.51
N SER A 60 0.42 13.24 -14.57
CA SER A 60 0.73 14.57 -15.08
C SER A 60 -0.54 15.18 -15.67
N PRO A 61 -1.07 16.32 -15.18
CA PRO A 61 -2.17 16.99 -15.84
C PRO A 61 -1.61 17.81 -17.02
N THR A 62 -1.71 17.27 -18.23
CA THR A 62 -1.50 18.06 -19.46
C THR A 62 -2.72 18.94 -19.73
N ALA A 63 -2.46 20.23 -19.86
CA ALA A 63 -3.43 21.29 -20.11
C ALA A 63 -4.23 21.11 -21.41
N SER A 64 -5.48 21.59 -21.42
CA SER A 64 -6.09 22.48 -22.45
C SER A 64 -7.61 22.26 -22.52
N THR A 65 -8.42 23.26 -22.17
CA THR A 65 -9.69 23.56 -22.86
C THR A 65 -10.07 25.02 -22.60
N SER A 66 -9.79 25.87 -23.58
CA SER A 66 -10.50 27.13 -23.80
C SER A 66 -11.95 26.82 -24.22
N SER A 67 -12.96 27.41 -23.58
CA SER A 67 -14.30 27.57 -24.17
C SER A 67 -15.12 28.64 -23.44
N THR A 68 -15.86 29.37 -24.25
CA THR A 68 -16.45 30.70 -24.11
C THR A 68 -17.86 30.68 -23.50
N ALA A 69 -18.30 31.86 -23.04
CA ALA A 69 -19.69 32.37 -23.03
C ALA A 69 -20.50 32.36 -21.72
N SER A 70 -20.71 33.59 -21.24
CA SER A 70 -22.02 34.21 -20.95
C SER A 70 -22.87 33.72 -19.78
N ALA A 71 -23.05 34.61 -18.80
CA ALA A 71 -24.31 34.75 -18.08
C ALA A 71 -24.55 36.23 -17.72
N THR A 72 -25.33 36.90 -18.58
CA THR A 72 -26.07 38.12 -18.28
C THR A 72 -27.15 37.80 -17.23
N THR A 73 -27.24 38.54 -16.14
CA THR A 73 -28.52 38.76 -15.45
C THR A 73 -28.52 40.14 -14.76
N THR A 74 -29.68 40.77 -14.89
CA THR A 74 -30.02 42.18 -14.88
C THR A 74 -30.56 42.66 -13.53
N ALA A 75 -30.39 43.97 -13.25
CA ALA A 75 -31.24 44.85 -12.41
C ALA A 75 -31.28 44.59 -10.89
N SER A 76 -31.49 45.55 -9.98
CA SER A 76 -31.72 47.01 -9.99
C SER A 76 -31.85 47.49 -8.52
N SER A 77 -31.79 48.80 -8.31
CA SER A 77 -32.33 49.58 -7.16
C SER A 77 -31.38 49.75 -5.94
N THR A 78 -30.81 50.95 -5.74
CA THR A 78 -31.30 52.15 -4.99
C THR A 78 -30.76 52.19 -3.56
N GLY A 79 -30.03 53.25 -3.20
CA GLY A 79 -29.66 53.57 -1.83
C GLY A 79 -28.56 54.63 -1.73
N SER A 80 -28.98 55.87 -1.47
CA SER A 80 -28.21 57.13 -1.47
C SER A 80 -27.01 57.19 -0.51
N PRO A 81 -25.94 57.96 -0.85
CA PRO A 81 -24.93 58.38 0.12
C PRO A 81 -25.32 59.68 0.84
N LYS A 82 -24.84 59.83 2.07
CA LYS A 82 -24.73 61.10 2.80
C LYS A 82 -23.44 61.81 2.39
#